data_AF-A0AAU2UWS8-F1
#
_entry.id   AF-A0AAU2UWS8-F1
#
_cell.length_a   1.000
_cell.length_b   1.000
_cell.length_c   1.000
_cell.angle_alpha   90.00
_cell.angle_beta   90.00
_cell.angle_gamma   90.00
#
_symmetry.space_group_name_H-M   'P 1'
#
loop_
_entity.id
_entity.type
_entity.pdbx_description
1 polymer ?
#
loop_
_entity_poly.entity_id
_entity_poly.type
_entity_poly.pdbx_seq_one_letter_code
_entity_poly.pdbx_strand_id
1 'polypeptide(L)'
;MKFQRKAGGPQEAISGFAFEMRPYSTKAESGVEGIAGRFGRVATSRAKSRWRRRKDSCDFEVRLQGDHMPETVYRTRVPSDDFRENTSLTIDGVPVAFDFNRRAIRTRSRALRISYQDRSYRYTVIQPHQEFVLERTGVTVALEVVKDAGGRKGRARHRVAMTGDVDAIDIALAVVLHEVDTTALTSFGAVLASVGAVSAVLDSYPRHSKGPADYSDSSD
;
A
#
# COMPACT_ATOMS: atom_id res chain seq x y z
N MET A 1 16.31 1.59 -58.40
CA MET A 1 16.00 2.36 -57.18
C MET A 1 16.58 1.64 -55.97
N LYS A 2 17.62 2.19 -55.34
CA LYS A 2 18.25 1.61 -54.13
C LYS A 2 17.65 2.29 -52.90
N PHE A 3 16.90 1.54 -52.09
CA PHE A 3 16.42 2.02 -50.80
C PHE A 3 17.52 1.88 -49.75
N GLN A 4 18.13 3.00 -49.36
CA GLN A 4 19.00 3.05 -48.18
C GLN A 4 18.13 3.03 -46.92
N ARG A 5 18.33 2.02 -46.06
CA ARG A 5 17.73 1.95 -44.73
C ARG A 5 18.43 2.96 -43.83
N LYS A 6 17.67 3.94 -43.35
CA LYS A 6 18.07 4.91 -42.34
C LYS A 6 18.36 4.15 -41.03
N ALA A 7 19.58 4.26 -40.53
CA ALA A 7 19.99 3.69 -39.24
C ALA A 7 19.12 4.30 -38.13
N GLY A 8 18.48 3.43 -37.34
CA GLY A 8 17.83 3.81 -36.09
C GLY A 8 18.87 4.39 -35.14
N GLY A 9 18.55 5.53 -34.54
CA GLY A 9 19.35 6.14 -33.49
C GLY A 9 19.52 5.20 -32.29
N PRO A 10 20.48 5.49 -31.39
CA PRO A 10 20.72 4.68 -30.21
C PRO A 10 19.44 4.61 -29.38
N GLN A 11 18.85 3.44 -29.35
CA GLN A 11 17.83 3.04 -28.40
C GLN A 11 18.57 3.08 -27.04
N GLU A 12 18.39 4.14 -26.26
CA GLU A 12 18.90 4.20 -24.89
C GLU A 12 18.47 2.89 -24.21
N ALA A 13 19.45 2.07 -23.87
CA ALA A 13 19.21 0.81 -23.19
C ALA A 13 18.50 1.16 -21.89
N ILE A 14 17.20 0.88 -21.82
CA ILE A 14 16.40 1.03 -20.60
C ILE A 14 17.06 0.09 -19.58
N SER A 15 17.94 0.65 -18.74
CA SER A 15 18.69 -0.12 -17.76
C SER A 15 17.69 -0.66 -16.74
N GLY A 16 17.51 -1.98 -16.75
CA GLY A 16 16.75 -2.68 -15.72
C GLY A 16 17.67 -3.11 -14.58
N PHE A 17 17.21 -2.96 -13.35
CA PHE A 17 17.89 -3.48 -12.16
C PHE A 17 16.87 -4.16 -11.25
N ALA A 18 17.27 -5.21 -10.54
CA ALA A 18 16.40 -5.91 -9.61
C ALA A 18 17.16 -6.34 -8.36
N PHE A 19 16.46 -6.41 -7.23
CA PHE A 19 16.99 -6.93 -5.98
C PHE A 19 15.94 -7.73 -5.22
N GLU A 20 16.40 -8.51 -4.25
CA GLU A 20 15.55 -9.27 -3.34
C GLU A 20 15.55 -8.64 -1.96
N MET A 21 14.39 -8.67 -1.31
CA MET A 21 14.23 -8.40 0.12
C MET A 21 13.73 -9.65 0.83
N ARG A 22 14.18 -9.83 2.08
CA ARG A 22 13.84 -10.95 2.92
C ARG A 22 13.12 -10.47 4.18
N PRO A 23 12.11 -11.20 4.64
CA PRO A 23 11.43 -10.86 5.88
C PRO A 23 12.36 -11.11 7.07
N TYR A 24 12.41 -10.15 7.97
CA TYR A 24 13.06 -10.27 9.25
C TYR A 24 12.06 -10.07 10.40
N SER A 25 12.46 -10.54 11.58
CA SER A 25 11.60 -10.51 12.76
C SER A 25 12.45 -10.51 14.01
N THR A 26 12.36 -9.45 14.80
CA THR A 26 12.98 -9.32 16.12
C THR A 26 11.93 -9.47 17.23
N LYS A 27 12.31 -9.27 18.50
CA LYS A 27 11.32 -9.25 19.60
C LYS A 27 10.39 -8.03 19.52
N ALA A 28 10.91 -6.88 19.10
CA ALA A 28 10.19 -5.61 19.08
C ALA A 28 9.52 -5.33 17.73
N GLU A 29 10.10 -5.80 16.62
CA GLU A 29 9.72 -5.37 15.28
C GLU A 29 9.73 -6.52 14.27
N SER A 30 9.11 -6.29 13.12
CA SER A 30 9.23 -7.11 11.92
C SER A 30 9.27 -6.22 10.69
N GLY A 31 9.73 -6.73 9.57
CA GLY A 31 9.63 -6.06 8.28
C GLY A 31 10.39 -6.84 7.21
N VAL A 32 10.83 -6.15 6.17
CA VAL A 32 11.63 -6.74 5.08
C VAL A 32 12.90 -5.95 4.88
N GLU A 33 14.00 -6.61 4.49
CA GLU A 33 15.26 -5.94 4.19
C GLU A 33 15.99 -6.54 2.99
N GLY A 34 16.74 -5.72 2.26
CA GLY A 34 17.53 -6.12 1.09
C GLY A 34 18.60 -5.09 0.72
N ILE A 35 19.37 -5.38 -0.33
CA ILE A 35 20.41 -4.48 -0.88
C ILE A 35 19.99 -4.03 -2.28
N ALA A 36 19.70 -2.74 -2.44
CA ALA A 36 19.22 -2.14 -3.68
C ALA A 36 20.37 -1.53 -4.50
N GLY A 37 21.40 -2.32 -4.81
CA GLY A 37 22.50 -1.90 -5.67
C GLY A 37 23.14 -0.58 -5.21
N ARG A 38 23.09 0.46 -6.06
CA ARG A 38 23.64 1.80 -5.76
C ARG A 38 22.98 2.52 -4.58
N PHE A 39 21.79 2.10 -4.16
CA PHE A 39 21.05 2.72 -3.06
C PHE A 39 21.35 2.09 -1.69
N GLY A 40 22.20 1.07 -1.66
CA GLY A 40 22.63 0.40 -0.43
C GLY A 40 21.52 -0.41 0.22
N ARG A 41 21.60 -0.56 1.54
CA ARG A 41 20.61 -1.29 2.34
C ARG A 41 19.25 -0.58 2.29
N VAL A 42 18.19 -1.37 2.19
CA VAL A 42 16.79 -0.93 2.29
C VAL A 42 16.10 -1.84 3.30
N ALA A 43 15.47 -1.26 4.31
CA ALA A 43 14.75 -2.01 5.31
C ALA A 43 13.44 -1.30 5.68
N THR A 44 12.37 -2.07 5.80
CA THR A 44 11.13 -1.62 6.44
C THR A 44 11.02 -2.18 7.85
N SER A 45 10.40 -1.43 8.76
CA SER A 45 10.10 -1.89 10.11
C SER A 45 8.67 -1.54 10.52
N ARG A 46 8.06 -2.44 11.29
CA ARG A 46 6.78 -2.27 11.98
C ARG A 46 6.87 -2.85 13.39
N ALA A 47 6.33 -2.14 14.38
CA ALA A 47 6.31 -2.61 15.76
C ALA A 47 5.39 -3.82 15.96
N LYS A 48 5.83 -4.81 16.74
CA LYS A 48 5.01 -5.96 17.14
C LYS A 48 4.16 -5.59 18.37
N SER A 49 2.85 -5.77 18.26
CA SER A 49 1.81 -5.33 19.20
C SER A 49 1.93 -5.76 20.68
N ARG A 50 2.90 -6.60 21.06
CA ARG A 50 3.07 -7.09 22.44
C ARG A 50 3.39 -6.00 23.48
N TRP A 51 3.71 -4.78 23.05
CA TRP A 51 3.94 -3.63 23.93
C TRP A 51 2.77 -2.65 24.05
N ARG A 52 1.60 -2.95 23.44
CA ARG A 52 0.39 -2.12 23.59
C ARG A 52 -0.44 -2.53 24.81
N ARG A 53 0.12 -2.39 26.01
CA ARG A 53 -0.67 -2.23 27.24
C ARG A 53 -0.91 -0.75 27.47
N ARG A 54 -1.65 -0.06 26.62
CA ARG A 54 -2.26 1.22 26.95
C ARG A 54 -3.34 1.55 25.93
N LYS A 55 -4.44 2.08 26.46
CA LYS A 55 -5.76 2.30 25.85
C LYS A 55 -5.79 3.40 24.79
N ASP A 56 -4.64 3.88 24.32
CA ASP A 56 -4.53 5.02 23.41
C ASP A 56 -3.65 4.70 22.20
N SER A 57 -4.24 4.92 21.02
CA SER A 57 -3.71 4.80 19.66
C SER A 57 -3.50 3.36 19.14
N CYS A 58 -4.34 2.96 18.18
CA CYS A 58 -4.16 1.79 17.33
C CYS A 58 -3.35 2.16 16.06
N ASP A 59 -2.36 3.05 16.21
CA ASP A 59 -1.60 3.58 15.08
C ASP A 59 -0.67 2.50 14.49
N PHE A 60 -1.05 1.87 13.39
CA PHE A 60 -0.15 1.07 12.58
C PHE A 60 0.87 1.98 11.91
N GLU A 61 2.16 1.67 12.05
CA GLU A 61 3.25 2.45 11.47
C GLU A 61 4.21 1.52 10.72
N VAL A 62 4.57 1.91 9.51
CA VAL A 62 5.65 1.31 8.72
C VAL A 62 6.67 2.40 8.45
N ARG A 63 7.92 2.12 8.80
CA ARG A 63 9.06 3.00 8.49
C ARG A 63 9.94 2.33 7.46
N LEU A 64 10.48 3.09 6.53
CA LEU A 64 11.58 2.66 5.66
C LEU A 64 12.81 3.50 5.95
N GLN A 65 13.94 2.80 6.07
CA GLN A 65 15.26 3.36 6.31
C GLN A 65 16.30 2.57 5.50
N GLY A 66 17.46 3.19 5.27
CA GLY A 66 18.51 2.63 4.43
C GLY A 66 19.70 3.56 4.31
N ASP A 67 20.76 3.09 3.66
CA ASP A 67 22.03 3.85 3.57
C ASP A 67 21.88 5.13 2.72
N HIS A 68 21.16 5.03 1.60
CA HIS A 68 20.89 6.14 0.68
C HIS A 68 19.39 6.30 0.42
N MET A 69 18.57 5.95 1.40
CA MET A 69 17.12 6.04 1.31
C MET A 69 16.60 7.24 2.08
N PRO A 70 15.59 7.96 1.55
CA PRO A 70 14.90 8.97 2.32
C PRO A 70 14.15 8.31 3.48
N GLU A 71 14.06 9.00 4.62
CA GLU A 71 13.24 8.52 5.72
C GLU A 71 11.79 8.54 5.28
N THR A 72 11.16 7.36 5.22
CA THR A 72 9.77 7.27 4.76
C THR A 72 8.90 6.64 5.84
N VAL A 73 7.83 7.32 6.23
CA VAL A 73 6.96 6.88 7.33
C VAL A 73 5.52 6.88 6.88
N TYR A 74 4.91 5.70 6.90
CA TYR A 74 3.47 5.52 6.74
C TYR A 74 2.83 5.27 8.10
N ARG A 75 1.71 5.95 8.39
CA ARG A 75 0.90 5.75 9.58
C ARG A 75 -0.56 5.58 9.19
N THR A 76 -1.27 4.69 9.87
CA THR A 76 -2.74 4.65 9.87
C THR A 76 -3.30 4.34 11.26
N ARG A 77 -4.38 5.00 11.67
CA ARG A 77 -5.04 4.72 12.97
C ARG A 77 -5.84 3.42 13.00
N VAL A 78 -6.26 2.93 11.84
CA VAL A 78 -7.04 1.70 11.70
C VAL A 78 -6.45 0.89 10.54
N PRO A 79 -5.87 -0.29 10.80
CA PRO A 79 -5.53 -1.24 9.73
C PRO A 79 -6.83 -1.56 8.99
N SER A 80 -6.86 -1.39 7.65
CA SER A 80 -8.03 -1.46 6.74
C SER A 80 -8.76 -0.15 6.41
N ASP A 81 -8.38 0.99 6.99
CA ASP A 81 -9.03 2.26 6.62
C ASP A 81 -8.61 2.72 5.22
N ASP A 82 -9.57 3.29 4.50
CA ASP A 82 -9.33 3.89 3.20
C ASP A 82 -8.29 5.03 3.35
N PHE A 83 -7.41 5.22 2.37
CA PHE A 83 -6.28 6.17 2.32
C PHE A 83 -6.63 7.68 2.50
N ARG A 84 -7.73 8.05 3.17
CA ARG A 84 -8.33 9.40 3.11
C ARG A 84 -8.38 10.21 4.40
N GLU A 85 -8.48 9.61 5.59
CA GLU A 85 -8.74 10.44 6.80
C GLU A 85 -7.87 10.10 8.01
N ASN A 86 -7.38 8.87 8.10
CA ASN A 86 -6.56 8.43 9.22
C ASN A 86 -5.16 7.96 8.79
N THR A 87 -4.80 8.18 7.52
CA THR A 87 -3.54 7.72 6.94
C THR A 87 -2.64 8.89 6.60
N SER A 88 -1.36 8.81 6.93
CA SER A 88 -0.35 9.79 6.53
C SER A 88 0.88 9.09 5.99
N LEU A 89 1.45 9.59 4.89
CA LEU A 89 2.75 9.20 4.41
C LEU A 89 3.63 10.44 4.34
N THR A 90 4.87 10.31 4.80
CA THR A 90 5.89 11.35 4.72
C THR A 90 7.17 10.78 4.14
N ILE A 91 7.90 11.59 3.38
CA ILE A 91 9.25 11.32 2.87
C ILE A 91 10.13 12.47 3.33
N ASP A 92 11.16 12.19 4.11
CA ASP A 92 11.99 13.19 4.82
C ASP A 92 11.15 14.24 5.56
N GLY A 93 10.05 13.78 6.18
CA GLY A 93 9.08 14.64 6.89
C GLY A 93 8.12 15.43 5.99
N VAL A 94 8.31 15.42 4.67
CA VAL A 94 7.43 16.11 3.72
C VAL A 94 6.20 15.23 3.43
N PRO A 95 4.97 15.77 3.59
CA PRO A 95 3.75 14.99 3.36
C PRO A 95 3.57 14.61 1.90
N VAL A 96 3.13 13.37 1.68
CA VAL A 96 2.76 12.84 0.38
C VAL A 96 1.24 12.89 0.22
N ALA A 97 0.77 13.41 -0.92
CA ALA A 97 -0.66 13.50 -1.21
C ALA A 97 -1.16 12.22 -1.91
N PHE A 98 -2.36 11.77 -1.53
CA PHE A 98 -3.01 10.58 -2.08
C PHE A 98 -4.36 10.91 -2.70
N ASP A 99 -4.69 10.23 -3.79
CA ASP A 99 -6.03 10.19 -4.37
C ASP A 99 -6.37 8.77 -4.84
N PHE A 100 -7.60 8.32 -4.59
CA PHE A 100 -8.05 6.99 -4.96
C PHE A 100 -9.50 7.01 -5.46
N ASN A 101 -9.72 6.44 -6.65
CA ASN A 101 -11.06 6.30 -7.22
C ASN A 101 -11.73 5.00 -6.77
N ARG A 102 -12.45 5.05 -5.64
CA ARG A 102 -13.21 3.92 -5.07
C ARG A 102 -14.26 3.33 -6.02
N ARG A 103 -14.80 4.13 -6.95
CA ARG A 103 -15.92 3.77 -7.83
C ARG A 103 -15.50 3.11 -9.14
N ALA A 104 -14.21 3.04 -9.41
CA ALA A 104 -13.69 2.38 -10.60
C ALA A 104 -13.94 0.86 -10.56
N ILE A 105 -14.56 0.29 -11.59
CA ILE A 105 -14.88 -1.15 -11.67
C ILE A 105 -13.65 -1.98 -12.14
N ARG A 106 -12.75 -1.39 -12.93
CA ARG A 106 -11.54 -2.06 -13.47
C ARG A 106 -10.33 -1.87 -12.54
N THR A 107 -9.53 -2.90 -12.33
CA THR A 107 -8.33 -2.89 -11.46
C THR A 107 -7.34 -1.78 -11.81
N ARG A 108 -7.05 -1.56 -13.10
CA ARG A 108 -6.17 -0.45 -13.56
C ARG A 108 -6.74 0.95 -13.27
N SER A 109 -8.06 1.05 -13.11
CA SER A 109 -8.76 2.30 -12.78
C SER A 109 -8.87 2.51 -11.27
N ARG A 110 -8.51 1.50 -10.45
CA ARG A 110 -8.37 1.51 -8.98
C ARG A 110 -6.91 1.70 -8.56
N ALA A 111 -6.14 2.47 -9.30
CA ALA A 111 -4.79 2.81 -8.88
C ALA A 111 -4.83 3.89 -7.79
N LEU A 112 -3.97 3.78 -6.80
CA LEU A 112 -3.65 4.85 -5.87
C LEU A 112 -2.79 5.88 -6.64
N ARG A 113 -3.31 7.09 -6.77
CA ARG A 113 -2.57 8.22 -7.33
C ARG A 113 -1.83 8.90 -6.20
N ILE A 114 -0.56 9.19 -6.42
CA ILE A 114 0.31 9.77 -5.42
C ILE A 114 0.97 10.99 -6.04
N SER A 115 0.94 12.10 -5.31
CA SER A 115 1.66 13.32 -5.71
C SER A 115 2.69 13.66 -4.65
N TYR A 116 3.93 13.82 -5.06
CA TYR A 116 5.04 14.21 -4.20
C TYR A 116 5.97 15.16 -4.96
N GLN A 117 6.12 16.37 -4.45
CA GLN A 117 6.80 17.46 -5.17
C GLN A 117 6.21 17.60 -6.60
N ASP A 118 7.06 17.70 -7.62
CA ASP A 118 6.65 17.82 -9.03
C ASP A 118 6.41 16.46 -9.71
N ARG A 119 6.25 15.38 -8.92
CA ARG A 119 6.13 14.01 -9.43
C ARG A 119 4.75 13.43 -9.18
N SER A 120 4.20 12.84 -10.23
CA SER A 120 2.95 12.09 -10.19
C SER A 120 3.21 10.61 -10.37
N TYR A 121 2.73 9.81 -9.42
CA TYR A 121 2.85 8.36 -9.45
C TYR A 121 1.48 7.68 -9.54
N ARG A 122 1.51 6.46 -10.05
CA ARG A 122 0.41 5.52 -10.07
C ARG A 122 0.85 4.21 -9.42
N TYR A 123 0.22 3.85 -8.32
CA TYR A 123 0.42 2.58 -7.65
C TYR A 123 -0.77 1.65 -7.91
N THR A 124 -0.49 0.49 -8.51
CA THR A 124 -1.52 -0.47 -8.95
C THR A 124 -1.25 -1.82 -8.30
N VAL A 125 -2.28 -2.40 -7.69
CA VAL A 125 -2.26 -3.80 -7.25
C VAL A 125 -2.61 -4.67 -8.45
N ILE A 126 -1.68 -5.50 -8.93
CA ILE A 126 -1.91 -6.44 -10.03
C ILE A 126 -2.53 -7.72 -9.48
N GLN A 127 -1.93 -8.27 -8.44
CA GLN A 127 -2.43 -9.43 -7.70
C GLN A 127 -2.38 -9.15 -6.19
N PRO A 128 -3.53 -9.21 -5.49
CA PRO A 128 -3.59 -8.96 -4.05
C PRO A 128 -2.55 -9.79 -3.28
N HIS A 129 -1.79 -9.13 -2.41
CA HIS A 129 -0.73 -9.71 -1.58
C HIS A 129 0.43 -10.38 -2.34
N GLN A 130 0.49 -10.28 -3.67
CA GLN A 130 1.48 -10.98 -4.48
C GLN A 130 2.20 -10.08 -5.47
N GLU A 131 1.52 -9.20 -6.20
CA GLU A 131 2.13 -8.41 -7.26
C GLU A 131 1.59 -6.98 -7.32
N PHE A 132 2.51 -6.02 -7.36
CA PHE A 132 2.24 -4.59 -7.29
C PHE A 132 3.16 -3.83 -8.24
N VAL A 133 2.69 -2.70 -8.77
CA VAL A 133 3.47 -1.86 -9.67
C VAL A 133 3.30 -0.39 -9.30
N LEU A 134 4.42 0.31 -9.08
CA LEU A 134 4.51 1.76 -9.00
C LEU A 134 5.05 2.31 -10.32
N GLU A 135 4.39 3.31 -10.88
CA GLU A 135 4.77 3.94 -12.15
C GLU A 135 4.82 5.46 -12.00
N ARG A 136 5.81 6.08 -12.65
CA ARG A 136 5.80 7.50 -13.01
C ARG A 136 6.35 7.64 -14.43
N THR A 137 6.35 8.85 -14.99
CA THR A 137 6.93 9.07 -16.33
C THR A 137 8.37 8.54 -16.40
N GLY A 138 8.60 7.59 -17.33
CA GLY A 138 9.90 7.00 -17.60
C GLY A 138 10.38 5.97 -16.56
N VAL A 139 9.60 5.65 -15.52
CA VAL A 139 10.01 4.71 -14.46
C VAL A 139 8.91 3.73 -14.11
N THR A 140 9.28 2.47 -13.94
CA THR A 140 8.43 1.42 -13.39
C THR A 140 9.17 0.66 -12.31
N VAL A 141 8.50 0.45 -11.17
CA VAL A 141 8.97 -0.40 -10.07
C VAL A 141 7.92 -1.46 -9.79
N ALA A 142 8.24 -2.72 -10.08
CA ALA A 142 7.38 -3.87 -9.82
C ALA A 142 7.86 -4.61 -8.58
N LEU A 143 6.93 -4.97 -7.69
CA LEU A 143 7.18 -5.78 -6.51
C LEU A 143 6.38 -7.07 -6.58
N GLU A 144 7.07 -8.18 -6.37
CA GLU A 144 6.51 -9.53 -6.42
C GLU A 144 6.88 -10.31 -5.15
N VAL A 145 5.92 -10.98 -4.54
CA VAL A 145 6.16 -11.93 -3.45
C VAL A 145 6.42 -13.32 -4.04
N VAL A 146 7.69 -13.74 -3.99
CA VAL A 146 8.15 -15.04 -4.48
C VAL A 146 8.20 -16.04 -3.34
N LYS A 147 7.56 -17.21 -3.53
CA LYS A 147 7.66 -18.33 -2.58
C LYS A 147 8.80 -19.24 -2.99
N ASP A 148 9.71 -19.55 -2.05
CA ASP A 148 10.75 -20.56 -2.29
C ASP A 148 10.07 -21.91 -2.60
N ALA A 149 10.44 -22.54 -3.72
CA ALA A 149 9.87 -23.80 -4.20
C ALA A 149 10.13 -25.01 -3.26
N GLY A 150 10.91 -24.82 -2.19
CA GLY A 150 11.29 -25.84 -1.21
C GLY A 150 10.31 -25.98 -0.04
N GLY A 151 9.08 -26.44 -0.30
CA GLY A 151 8.17 -26.98 0.73
C GLY A 151 7.68 -26.01 1.83
N ARG A 152 6.82 -26.56 2.73
CA ARG A 152 6.01 -25.91 3.79
C ARG A 152 6.70 -24.90 4.73
N LYS A 153 8.00 -24.62 4.58
CA LYS A 153 8.82 -23.78 5.47
C LYS A 153 9.62 -22.67 4.76
N GLY A 154 9.52 -22.52 3.44
CA GLY A 154 10.18 -21.42 2.72
C GLY A 154 9.63 -20.07 3.16
N ARG A 155 10.50 -19.16 3.64
CA ARG A 155 10.09 -17.77 3.91
C ARG A 155 9.87 -17.08 2.57
N ALA A 156 8.73 -16.40 2.42
CA ALA A 156 8.46 -15.60 1.23
C ALA A 156 9.56 -14.54 1.05
N ARG A 157 10.00 -14.32 -0.18
CA ARG A 157 10.94 -13.25 -0.57
C ARG A 157 10.18 -12.22 -1.38
N HIS A 158 10.69 -11.01 -1.39
CA HIS A 158 10.11 -9.92 -2.17
C HIS A 158 11.11 -9.55 -3.25
N ARG A 159 10.73 -9.75 -4.51
CA ARG A 159 11.54 -9.33 -5.65
C ARG A 159 11.10 -7.93 -6.05
N VAL A 160 12.04 -7.00 -6.13
CA VAL A 160 11.80 -5.64 -6.62
C VAL A 160 12.53 -5.50 -7.94
N ALA A 161 11.78 -5.28 -9.02
CA ALA A 161 12.31 -5.09 -10.37
C ALA A 161 12.01 -3.66 -10.85
N MET A 162 13.01 -3.01 -11.42
CA MET A 162 12.96 -1.60 -11.78
C MET A 162 13.39 -1.40 -13.21
N THR A 163 12.75 -0.48 -13.92
CA THR A 163 13.12 -0.04 -15.25
C THR A 163 13.07 1.49 -15.33
N GLY A 164 14.01 2.06 -16.09
CA GLY A 164 14.14 3.50 -16.28
C GLY A 164 15.07 4.17 -15.27
N ASP A 165 15.04 5.51 -15.24
CA ASP A 165 15.87 6.33 -14.34
C ASP A 165 15.26 6.40 -12.93
N VAL A 166 15.37 5.27 -12.23
CA VAL A 166 14.83 5.05 -10.89
C VAL A 166 15.73 5.74 -9.86
N ASP A 167 15.12 6.41 -8.88
CA ASP A 167 15.81 6.98 -7.74
C ASP A 167 15.32 6.42 -6.38
N ALA A 168 15.87 6.95 -5.29
CA ALA A 168 15.59 6.47 -3.95
C ALA A 168 14.13 6.72 -3.52
N ILE A 169 13.49 7.78 -4.02
CA ILE A 169 12.07 8.08 -3.72
C ILE A 169 11.17 7.03 -4.35
N ASP A 170 11.46 6.63 -5.59
CA ASP A 170 10.68 5.61 -6.29
C ASP A 170 10.73 4.27 -5.55
N ILE A 171 11.92 3.87 -5.08
CA ILE A 171 12.10 2.65 -4.29
C ILE A 171 11.41 2.78 -2.94
N ALA A 172 11.58 3.90 -2.24
CA ALA A 172 10.99 4.12 -0.93
C ALA A 172 9.46 4.04 -0.97
N LEU A 173 8.83 4.71 -1.94
CA LEU A 173 7.39 4.65 -2.17
C LEU A 173 6.93 3.22 -2.45
N ALA A 174 7.58 2.53 -3.39
CA ALA A 174 7.14 1.21 -3.82
C ALA A 174 7.25 0.17 -2.69
N VAL A 175 8.34 0.20 -1.93
CA VAL A 175 8.59 -0.73 -0.82
C VAL A 175 7.70 -0.45 0.38
N VAL A 176 7.49 0.82 0.78
CA VAL A 176 6.59 1.14 1.89
C VAL A 176 5.15 0.78 1.55
N LEU A 177 4.68 1.11 0.34
CA LEU A 177 3.31 0.80 -0.08
C LEU A 177 3.05 -0.70 -0.25
N HIS A 178 4.10 -1.50 -0.46
CA HIS A 178 3.99 -2.96 -0.47
C HIS A 178 3.78 -3.55 0.92
N GLU A 179 4.35 -2.94 1.96
CA GLU A 179 4.26 -3.42 3.34
C GLU A 179 3.00 -2.94 4.07
N VAL A 180 2.27 -1.97 3.53
CA VAL A 180 0.99 -1.51 4.08
C VAL A 180 -0.15 -2.35 3.53
N ASP A 181 -1.20 -2.51 4.33
CA ASP A 181 -2.40 -3.20 3.88
C ASP A 181 -3.10 -2.40 2.78
N THR A 182 -2.97 -2.89 1.55
CA THR A 182 -3.56 -2.29 0.34
C THR A 182 -4.88 -2.98 -0.04
N THR A 183 -5.50 -3.75 0.86
CA THR A 183 -6.77 -4.45 0.60
C THR A 183 -7.89 -3.53 0.10
N ALA A 184 -7.94 -2.26 0.53
CA ALA A 184 -8.86 -1.25 0.01
C ALA A 184 -8.68 -0.95 -1.50
N LEU A 185 -7.49 -1.21 -2.06
CA LEU A 185 -7.20 -1.10 -3.50
C LEU A 185 -7.60 -2.36 -4.29
N THR A 186 -8.10 -3.40 -3.62
CA THR A 186 -8.48 -4.68 -4.23
C THR A 186 -10.00 -4.85 -4.32
N SER A 187 -10.45 -5.64 -5.30
CA SER A 187 -11.88 -5.91 -5.55
C SER A 187 -12.65 -6.49 -4.35
N PHE A 188 -11.96 -7.16 -3.42
CA PHE A 188 -12.56 -7.79 -2.23
C PHE A 188 -12.83 -6.79 -1.10
N GLY A 189 -11.98 -5.75 -0.95
CA GLY A 189 -12.21 -4.65 -0.01
C GLY A 189 -13.47 -3.84 -0.33
N ALA A 190 -13.79 -3.70 -1.62
CA ALA A 190 -15.02 -3.03 -2.06
C ALA A 190 -16.29 -3.81 -1.69
N VAL A 191 -16.26 -5.16 -1.72
CA VAL A 191 -17.40 -6.01 -1.33
C VAL A 191 -17.61 -5.97 0.19
N LEU A 192 -16.53 -6.01 0.99
CA LEU A 192 -16.62 -5.83 2.44
C LEU A 192 -17.08 -4.42 2.85
N ALA A 193 -16.61 -3.37 2.17
CA ALA A 193 -17.07 -2.00 2.39
C ALA A 193 -18.55 -1.81 2.00
N SER A 194 -19.07 -2.57 1.02
CA SER A 194 -20.49 -2.53 0.66
C SER A 194 -21.37 -3.37 1.59
N VAL A 195 -20.89 -4.49 2.17
CA VAL A 195 -21.64 -5.19 3.23
C VAL A 195 -21.68 -4.35 4.53
N GLY A 196 -20.60 -3.66 4.88
CA GLY A 196 -20.58 -2.71 6.01
C GLY A 196 -21.48 -1.48 5.81
N ALA A 197 -21.54 -0.94 4.59
CA ALA A 197 -22.41 0.17 4.25
C ALA A 197 -23.91 -0.21 4.27
N VAL A 198 -24.26 -1.44 3.89
CA VAL A 198 -25.67 -1.93 3.96
C VAL A 198 -26.10 -2.14 5.41
N SER A 199 -25.21 -2.55 6.32
CA SER A 199 -25.49 -2.60 7.76
C SER A 199 -25.75 -1.21 8.34
N ALA A 200 -24.97 -0.20 7.95
CA ALA A 200 -25.15 1.17 8.44
C ALA A 200 -26.44 1.83 7.91
N VAL A 201 -26.88 1.48 6.69
CA VAL A 201 -28.15 1.94 6.12
C VAL A 201 -29.35 1.24 6.80
N LEU A 202 -29.22 -0.02 7.20
CA LEU A 202 -30.28 -0.74 7.92
C LEU A 202 -30.45 -0.28 9.38
N ASP A 203 -29.38 0.17 10.05
CA ASP A 203 -29.46 0.76 11.41
C ASP A 203 -29.95 2.22 11.43
N SER A 204 -30.00 2.89 10.28
CA SER A 204 -30.51 4.26 10.16
C SER A 204 -32.02 4.37 9.92
N TYR A 205 -32.77 3.25 9.94
CA TYR A 205 -34.22 3.32 10.02
C TYR A 205 -34.64 3.68 11.46
N PRO A 206 -35.44 4.75 11.66
CA PRO A 206 -35.98 5.05 12.98
C PRO A 206 -36.82 3.85 13.43
N ARG A 207 -36.36 3.15 14.47
CA ARG A 207 -37.21 2.21 15.19
C ARG A 207 -38.40 3.02 15.68
N HIS A 208 -39.57 2.76 15.09
CA HIS A 208 -40.83 3.27 15.58
C HIS A 208 -40.96 2.83 17.04
N SER A 209 -40.70 3.74 17.97
CA SER A 209 -41.03 3.56 19.37
C SER A 209 -42.56 3.46 19.44
N LYS A 210 -43.08 2.24 19.57
CA LYS A 210 -44.42 2.06 20.13
C LYS A 210 -44.36 2.61 21.55
N GLY A 211 -45.08 3.69 21.78
CA GLY A 211 -45.17 4.38 23.05
C GLY A 211 -45.70 3.50 24.18
N PRO A 212 -45.57 3.96 25.43
CA PRO A 212 -46.00 3.22 26.60
C PRO A 212 -47.51 2.95 26.53
N ALA A 213 -47.90 1.74 26.89
CA ALA A 213 -49.29 1.36 27.07
C ALA A 213 -49.87 2.14 28.25
N ASP A 214 -50.83 3.02 27.97
CA ASP A 214 -51.70 3.60 28.97
C ASP A 214 -52.54 2.48 29.60
N TYR A 215 -52.22 2.10 30.83
CA TYR A 215 -53.15 1.42 31.72
C TYR A 215 -54.02 2.51 32.35
N SER A 216 -55.21 2.72 31.78
CA SER A 216 -56.27 3.45 32.47
C SER A 216 -57.11 2.44 33.25
N ASP A 217 -56.93 2.52 34.56
CA ASP A 217 -57.77 2.03 35.62
C ASP A 217 -59.21 2.56 35.46
N SER A 218 -60.19 1.67 35.51
CA SER A 218 -61.59 2.05 35.74
C SER A 218 -62.22 0.98 36.63
N SER A 219 -62.20 1.27 37.92
CA SER A 219 -63.12 0.74 38.92
C SER A 219 -64.49 1.40 38.73
N ASP A 220 -65.52 0.59 38.48
CA ASP A 220 -66.85 0.60 39.12
C ASP A 220 -67.82 -0.37 38.41
#